data_AF-A0AB39CLJ5-F1
#
_entry.id   AF-A0AB39CLJ5-F1
#
_cell.length_a   1.000
_cell.length_b   1.000
_cell.length_c   1.000
_cell.angle_alpha   90.00
_cell.angle_beta   90.00
_cell.angle_gamma   90.00
#
_symmetry.space_group_name_H-M   'P 1'
#
loop_
_entity.id
_entity.type
_entity.pdbx_description
1 polymer ?
#
loop_
_entity_poly.entity_id
_entity_poly.type
_entity_poly.pdbx_seq_one_letter_code
_entity_poly.pdbx_strand_id
1 'polypeptide(L)'
;MRDFQDTYRDLVLGEDSLNRTLDLALERFGGKDVGRGLKQLVQALGQDLAAARPSVSPQRLQALTGDLYHLQVAVTVLDGCAGLSDDLRAMKQGAPDGERLMRDLVGLTGDKWLTESRFTALAQQHGVASPEGRVAFLTGIKSLMRDLPIQVFPDAESRQGTLNAIQGALDLAIDEEDL
;
A
#
# COMPACT_ATOMS: atom_id res chain seq x y z
N MET A 1 5.74 -16.58 17.68
CA MET A 1 5.54 -15.78 18.92
C MET A 1 6.75 -14.88 19.19
N ARG A 2 7.98 -15.33 18.91
CA ARG A 2 9.21 -14.52 18.99
C ARG A 2 9.23 -13.37 17.95
N ASP A 3 8.88 -13.68 16.70
CA ASP A 3 8.92 -12.70 15.60
C ASP A 3 8.04 -11.48 15.86
N PHE A 4 6.83 -11.70 16.38
CA PHE A 4 5.90 -10.63 16.78
C PHE A 4 6.46 -9.72 17.88
N GLN A 5 7.06 -10.29 18.92
CA GLN A 5 7.61 -9.52 20.05
C GLN A 5 8.81 -8.68 19.62
N ASP A 6 9.65 -9.22 18.74
CA ASP A 6 10.76 -8.46 18.17
C ASP A 6 10.24 -7.32 17.27
N THR A 7 9.17 -7.52 16.48
CA THR A 7 8.60 -6.46 15.62
C THR A 7 8.05 -5.33 16.47
N TYR A 8 7.30 -5.69 17.51
CA TYR A 8 6.73 -4.75 18.46
C TYR A 8 7.83 -3.91 19.11
N ARG A 9 8.90 -4.55 19.59
CA ARG A 9 10.03 -3.84 20.21
C ARG A 9 10.70 -2.89 19.22
N ASP A 10 10.93 -3.31 17.99
CA ASP A 10 11.63 -2.49 17.01
C ASP A 10 10.80 -1.26 16.61
N LEU A 11 9.48 -1.42 16.42
CA LEU A 11 8.56 -0.29 16.18
C LEU A 11 8.49 0.66 17.37
N VAL A 12 8.40 0.12 18.58
CA VAL A 12 8.34 0.91 19.82
C VAL A 12 9.66 1.59 20.12
N LEU A 13 10.78 1.19 19.51
CA LEU A 13 12.12 1.75 19.75
C LEU A 13 12.71 2.56 18.58
N GLY A 14 12.20 2.46 17.33
CA GLY A 14 12.70 3.16 16.14
C GLY A 14 12.04 4.50 15.74
N GLU A 15 12.69 5.27 14.86
CA GLU A 15 12.17 6.50 14.19
C GLU A 15 11.64 6.15 12.78
N ASP A 16 10.57 5.38 12.68
CA ASP A 16 10.19 4.77 11.39
C ASP A 16 9.05 5.49 10.66
N SER A 17 9.21 5.69 9.36
CA SER A 17 8.18 6.16 8.44
C SER A 17 7.24 5.02 8.03
N LEU A 18 6.04 5.36 7.54
CA LEU A 18 5.02 4.40 7.11
C LEU A 18 5.57 3.29 6.20
N ASN A 19 6.42 3.64 5.23
CA ASN A 19 7.05 2.69 4.29
C ASN A 19 7.96 1.68 5.01
N ARG A 20 8.74 2.14 5.98
CA ARG A 20 9.65 1.27 6.73
C ARG A 20 8.90 0.34 7.68
N THR A 21 7.83 0.85 8.30
CA THR A 21 6.92 0.02 9.09
C THR A 21 6.21 -1.03 8.23
N LEU A 22 5.86 -0.69 6.98
CA LEU A 22 5.30 -1.65 6.02
C LEU A 22 6.30 -2.73 5.62
N ASP A 23 7.54 -2.33 5.33
CA ASP A 23 8.59 -3.28 4.97
C ASP A 23 8.83 -4.29 6.09
N LEU A 24 8.96 -3.81 7.33
CA LEU A 24 9.11 -4.65 8.53
C LEU A 24 7.91 -5.59 8.75
N ALA A 25 6.69 -5.11 8.49
CA ALA A 25 5.48 -5.92 8.64
C ALA A 25 5.42 -7.02 7.57
N LEU A 26 5.72 -6.71 6.31
CA LEU A 26 5.75 -7.68 5.21
C LEU A 26 6.84 -8.72 5.40
N GLU A 27 8.06 -8.32 5.80
CA GLU A 27 9.17 -9.24 6.05
C GLU A 27 8.87 -10.26 7.16
N ARG A 28 8.11 -9.86 8.18
CA ARG A 28 7.92 -10.69 9.39
C ARG A 28 6.61 -11.46 9.44
N PHE A 29 5.55 -10.91 8.87
CA PHE A 29 4.24 -11.59 8.86
C PHE A 29 3.97 -12.32 7.55
N GLY A 30 4.58 -11.90 6.42
CA GLY A 30 4.30 -12.45 5.09
C GLY A 30 2.89 -12.10 4.57
N GLY A 31 2.73 -12.01 3.24
CA GLY A 31 1.54 -11.39 2.61
C GLY A 31 0.18 -11.82 3.16
N LYS A 32 -0.04 -13.11 3.45
CA LYS A 32 -1.35 -13.63 3.90
C LYS A 32 -1.68 -13.31 5.37
N ASP A 33 -0.68 -13.05 6.21
CA ASP A 33 -0.86 -12.84 7.65
C ASP A 33 -0.57 -11.39 8.10
N VAL A 34 -0.09 -10.52 7.21
CA VAL A 34 0.20 -9.11 7.50
C VAL A 34 -1.01 -8.40 8.10
N GLY A 35 -2.21 -8.59 7.54
CA GLY A 35 -3.44 -8.00 8.07
C GLY A 35 -3.76 -8.39 9.51
N ARG A 36 -3.53 -9.66 9.84
CA ARG A 36 -3.73 -10.18 11.19
C ARG A 36 -2.63 -9.68 12.13
N GLY A 37 -1.37 -9.69 11.69
CA GLY A 37 -0.22 -9.22 12.46
C GLY A 37 -0.34 -7.74 12.84
N LEU A 38 -0.75 -6.89 11.89
CA LEU A 38 -0.97 -5.46 12.14
C LEU A 38 -2.10 -5.20 13.12
N LYS A 39 -3.23 -5.94 13.04
CA LYS A 39 -4.32 -5.84 14.03
C LYS A 39 -3.83 -6.22 15.44
N GLN A 40 -3.00 -7.25 15.56
CA GLN A 40 -2.43 -7.65 16.85
C GLN A 40 -1.45 -6.59 17.41
N LEU A 41 -0.68 -5.93 16.56
CA LEU A 41 0.21 -4.84 16.97
C LEU A 41 -0.58 -3.61 17.47
N VAL A 42 -1.65 -3.21 16.78
CA VAL A 42 -2.54 -2.12 17.25
C VAL A 42 -3.12 -2.44 18.62
N GLN A 43 -3.57 -3.69 18.81
CA GLN A 43 -4.12 -4.11 20.10
C GLN A 43 -3.07 -4.08 21.22
N ALA A 44 -1.84 -4.52 20.94
CA ALA A 44 -0.74 -4.49 21.90
C ALA A 44 -0.35 -3.06 22.31
N LEU A 45 -0.27 -2.13 21.34
CA LEU A 45 -0.01 -0.70 21.63
C LEU A 45 -1.13 -0.09 22.48
N GLY A 46 -2.39 -0.41 22.19
CA GLY A 46 -3.52 0.07 22.98
C GLY A 46 -3.47 -0.41 24.43
N GLN A 47 -3.06 -1.66 24.66
CA GLN A 47 -2.85 -2.21 26.01
C GLN A 47 -1.69 -1.53 26.73
N ASP A 48 -0.58 -1.26 26.04
CA ASP A 48 0.60 -0.58 26.58
C ASP A 48 0.28 0.87 26.96
N LEU A 49 -0.46 1.58 26.11
CA LEU A 49 -0.92 2.95 26.37
C LEU A 49 -1.83 3.03 27.60
N ALA A 50 -2.67 2.01 27.82
CA ALA A 50 -3.56 1.93 28.97
C ALA A 50 -2.89 1.42 30.26
N ALA A 51 -1.63 0.98 30.19
CA ALA A 51 -0.92 0.44 31.33
C ALA A 51 -0.56 1.52 32.36
N ALA A 52 -0.51 1.15 33.64
CA ALA A 52 -0.12 2.06 34.72
C ALA A 52 1.32 2.61 34.58
N ARG A 53 2.17 1.88 33.84
CA ARG A 53 3.51 2.30 33.43
C ARG A 53 3.75 1.86 31.98
N PRO A 54 3.50 2.75 31.01
CA PRO A 54 3.73 2.46 29.60
C PRO A 54 5.22 2.19 29.30
N SER A 55 5.50 1.40 28.27
CA SER A 55 6.86 1.00 27.88
C SER A 55 7.72 2.16 27.35
N VAL A 56 7.08 3.15 26.73
CA VAL A 56 7.66 4.39 26.21
C VAL A 56 6.70 5.56 26.46
N SER A 57 7.01 6.76 25.96
CA SER A 57 6.12 7.90 26.14
C SER A 57 4.73 7.66 25.51
N PRO A 58 3.63 8.06 26.17
CA PRO A 58 2.28 7.94 25.63
C PRO A 58 2.11 8.60 24.25
N GLN A 59 2.79 9.72 24.00
CA GLN A 59 2.79 10.41 22.71
C GLN A 59 3.36 9.53 21.60
N ARG A 60 4.43 8.77 21.89
CA ARG A 60 5.02 7.84 20.92
C ARG A 60 4.10 6.66 20.65
N LEU A 61 3.49 6.08 21.69
CA LEU A 61 2.51 5.00 21.52
C LEU A 61 1.30 5.46 20.70
N GLN A 62 0.83 6.69 20.89
CA GLN A 62 -0.24 7.28 20.08
C GLN A 62 0.18 7.49 18.62
N ALA A 63 1.39 8.01 18.36
CA ALA A 63 1.93 8.17 17.01
C ALA A 63 2.00 6.81 16.28
N LEU A 64 2.58 5.80 16.94
CA LEU A 64 2.66 4.44 16.41
C LEU A 64 1.29 3.82 16.15
N THR A 65 0.30 4.12 17.01
CA THR A 65 -1.08 3.66 16.79
C THR A 65 -1.67 4.28 15.53
N GLY A 66 -1.43 5.58 15.31
CA GLY A 66 -1.81 6.28 14.07
C GLY A 66 -1.16 5.66 12.83
N ASP A 67 0.15 5.43 12.87
CA ASP A 67 0.89 4.78 11.77
C ASP A 67 0.32 3.38 11.47
N LEU A 68 0.06 2.57 12.51
CA LEU A 68 -0.51 1.25 12.31
C LEU A 68 -1.95 1.27 11.75
N TYR A 69 -2.75 2.30 12.04
CA TYR A 69 -4.04 2.48 11.37
C TYR A 69 -3.84 2.77 9.87
N HIS A 70 -2.86 3.59 9.50
CA HIS A 70 -2.49 3.80 8.10
C HIS A 70 -1.96 2.53 7.44
N LEU A 71 -1.32 1.62 8.18
CA LEU A 71 -0.92 0.30 7.67
C LEU A 71 -2.07 -0.70 7.51
N GLN A 72 -3.11 -0.63 8.34
CA GLN A 72 -4.30 -1.47 8.15
C GLN A 72 -5.00 -1.19 6.81
N VAL A 73 -4.90 0.04 6.31
CA VAL A 73 -5.32 0.41 4.97
C VAL A 73 -4.44 -0.28 3.92
N ALA A 74 -3.14 -0.31 4.14
CA ALA A 74 -2.20 -0.96 3.23
C ALA A 74 -2.56 -2.46 3.05
N VAL A 75 -3.04 -3.13 4.09
CA VAL A 75 -3.56 -4.51 4.01
C VAL A 75 -4.72 -4.64 3.02
N THR A 76 -5.68 -3.71 3.04
CA THR A 76 -6.79 -3.74 2.08
C THR A 76 -6.32 -3.52 0.64
N VAL A 77 -5.25 -2.74 0.46
CA VAL A 77 -4.59 -2.60 -0.85
C VAL A 77 -3.85 -3.87 -1.24
N LEU A 78 -3.23 -4.59 -0.30
CA LEU A 78 -2.56 -5.87 -0.57
C LEU A 78 -3.55 -6.91 -1.09
N ASP A 79 -4.69 -7.07 -0.42
CA ASP A 79 -5.76 -7.98 -0.87
C ASP A 79 -6.25 -7.58 -2.28
N GLY A 80 -6.43 -6.29 -2.52
CA GLY A 80 -6.80 -5.77 -3.83
C GLY A 80 -5.73 -5.96 -4.92
N CYS A 81 -4.44 -5.86 -4.58
CA CYS A 81 -3.33 -6.14 -5.49
C CYS A 81 -3.27 -7.63 -5.86
N ALA A 82 -3.54 -8.52 -4.92
CA ALA A 82 -3.65 -9.96 -5.18
C ALA A 82 -4.84 -10.26 -6.11
N GLY A 83 -6.00 -9.65 -5.86
CA GLY A 83 -7.18 -9.77 -6.73
C GLY A 83 -6.90 -9.29 -8.16
N LEU A 84 -6.28 -8.11 -8.30
CA LEU A 84 -5.88 -7.58 -9.61
C LEU A 84 -4.91 -8.51 -10.36
N SER A 85 -3.97 -9.12 -9.64
CA SER A 85 -3.04 -10.10 -10.23
C SER A 85 -3.77 -11.34 -10.75
N ASP A 86 -4.74 -11.85 -10.01
CA ASP A 86 -5.54 -12.99 -10.42
C ASP A 86 -6.45 -12.66 -11.62
N ASP A 87 -7.05 -11.47 -11.64
CA ASP A 87 -7.87 -10.99 -12.77
C ASP A 87 -7.04 -10.87 -14.06
N LEU A 88 -5.87 -10.22 -13.99
CA LEU A 88 -4.95 -10.10 -15.13
C LEU A 88 -4.45 -11.47 -15.61
N ARG A 89 -4.19 -12.39 -14.68
CA ARG A 89 -3.80 -13.77 -15.01
C ARG A 89 -4.92 -14.50 -15.74
N ALA A 90 -6.16 -14.36 -15.29
CA ALA A 90 -7.33 -14.96 -15.93
C ALA A 90 -7.53 -14.41 -17.36
N MET A 91 -7.25 -13.12 -17.58
CA MET A 91 -7.27 -12.48 -18.89
C MET A 91 -6.03 -12.80 -19.76
N LYS A 92 -5.03 -13.52 -19.22
CA LYS A 92 -3.72 -13.78 -19.86
C LYS A 92 -2.92 -12.52 -20.19
N GLN A 93 -3.07 -11.47 -19.38
CA GLN A 93 -2.44 -10.17 -19.57
C GLN A 93 -1.25 -9.90 -18.63
N GLY A 94 -0.81 -10.92 -17.91
CA GLY A 94 0.27 -10.83 -16.93
C GLY A 94 -0.17 -11.31 -15.55
N ALA A 95 0.76 -11.31 -14.60
CA ALA A 95 0.46 -11.63 -13.21
C ALA A 95 1.42 -10.84 -12.30
N PRO A 96 1.15 -9.55 -12.07
CA PRO A 96 1.94 -8.72 -11.16
C PRO A 96 2.16 -9.40 -9.80
N ASP A 97 3.34 -9.21 -9.21
CA ASP A 97 3.55 -9.62 -7.82
C ASP A 97 2.77 -8.67 -6.90
N GLY A 98 1.79 -9.20 -6.18
CA GLY A 98 0.88 -8.41 -5.36
C GLY A 98 1.57 -7.65 -4.22
N GLU A 99 2.60 -8.24 -3.59
CA GLU A 99 3.35 -7.58 -2.52
C GLU A 99 4.22 -6.46 -3.09
N ARG A 100 4.89 -6.70 -4.23
CA ARG A 100 5.67 -5.68 -4.91
C ARG A 100 4.78 -4.53 -5.40
N LEU A 101 3.62 -4.84 -5.99
CA LEU A 101 2.67 -3.85 -6.47
C LEU A 101 2.16 -2.99 -5.31
N MET A 102 1.82 -3.60 -4.18
CA MET A 102 1.42 -2.89 -2.97
C MET A 102 2.51 -1.91 -2.51
N ARG A 103 3.77 -2.35 -2.43
CA ARG A 103 4.89 -1.47 -2.03
C ARG A 103 5.06 -0.29 -2.99
N ASP A 104 5.01 -0.54 -4.30
CA ASP A 104 5.11 0.51 -5.30
C ASP A 104 3.94 1.50 -5.16
N LEU A 105 2.71 1.02 -4.98
CA LEU A 105 1.52 1.85 -4.79
C LEU A 105 1.56 2.71 -3.52
N VAL A 106 1.96 2.13 -2.38
CA VAL A 106 2.14 2.89 -1.14
C VAL A 106 3.27 3.91 -1.27
N GLY A 107 4.36 3.57 -1.95
CA GLY A 107 5.44 4.51 -2.24
C GLY A 107 4.96 5.74 -3.02
N LEU A 108 4.06 5.55 -3.98
CA LEU A 108 3.48 6.62 -4.79
C LEU A 108 2.58 7.55 -3.98
N THR A 109 1.96 7.11 -2.87
CA THR A 109 1.08 8.00 -2.09
C THR A 109 1.83 9.14 -1.43
N GLY A 110 3.15 9.01 -1.21
CA GLY A 110 4.00 10.05 -0.65
C GLY A 110 4.47 11.10 -1.68
N ASP A 111 4.30 10.85 -2.97
CA ASP A 111 4.79 11.71 -4.04
C ASP A 111 3.77 12.81 -4.38
N LYS A 112 4.22 14.08 -4.41
CA LYS A 112 3.37 15.22 -4.77
C LYS A 112 3.22 15.45 -6.27
N TRP A 113 4.11 14.88 -7.08
CA TRP A 113 4.25 15.18 -8.51
C TRP A 113 4.31 13.88 -9.31
N LEU A 114 3.14 13.29 -9.54
CA LEU A 114 2.99 12.09 -10.36
C LEU A 114 2.49 12.45 -11.75
N THR A 115 3.02 11.77 -12.77
CA THR A 115 2.68 11.95 -14.18
C THR A 115 2.07 10.68 -14.75
N GLU A 116 1.38 10.79 -15.88
CA GLU A 116 0.80 9.65 -16.60
C GLU A 116 1.89 8.62 -16.97
N SER A 117 3.03 9.11 -17.44
CA SER A 117 4.19 8.29 -17.81
C SER A 117 4.71 7.42 -16.66
N ARG A 118 4.57 7.85 -15.40
CA ARG A 118 4.94 7.07 -14.22
C ARG A 118 4.07 5.81 -14.09
N PHE A 119 2.78 5.91 -14.38
CA PHE A 119 1.85 4.79 -14.30
C PHE A 119 1.94 3.86 -15.51
N THR A 120 2.22 4.41 -16.69
CA THR A 120 2.57 3.59 -17.86
C THR A 120 3.83 2.75 -17.61
N ALA A 121 4.88 3.35 -17.04
CA ALA A 121 6.09 2.63 -16.67
C ALA A 121 5.85 1.59 -15.56
N LEU A 122 4.94 1.88 -14.62
CA LEU A 122 4.56 0.95 -13.56
C LEU A 122 3.96 -0.33 -14.14
N ALA A 123 3.03 -0.23 -15.09
CA ALA A 123 2.44 -1.41 -15.74
C ALA A 123 3.53 -2.30 -16.40
N GLN A 124 4.47 -1.67 -17.13
CA GLN A 124 5.59 -2.36 -17.76
C GLN A 124 6.51 -3.04 -16.73
N GLN A 125 6.83 -2.36 -15.62
CA GLN A 125 7.63 -2.91 -14.52
C GLN A 125 7.00 -4.17 -13.92
N HIS A 126 5.67 -4.25 -13.93
CA HIS A 126 4.89 -5.39 -13.44
C HIS A 126 4.58 -6.44 -14.51
N GLY A 127 5.20 -6.33 -15.69
CA GLY A 127 5.07 -7.31 -16.77
C GLY A 127 3.74 -7.25 -17.52
N VAL A 128 3.02 -6.13 -17.41
CA VAL A 128 1.76 -5.87 -18.12
C VAL A 128 2.05 -4.93 -19.28
N ALA A 129 2.26 -5.49 -20.47
CA ALA A 129 2.77 -4.75 -21.62
C ALA A 129 1.75 -4.57 -22.76
N SER A 130 0.76 -5.46 -22.87
CA SER A 130 -0.31 -5.37 -23.86
C SER A 130 -1.20 -4.14 -23.60
N PRO A 131 -1.76 -3.51 -24.64
CA PRO A 131 -2.73 -2.43 -24.49
C PRO A 131 -3.91 -2.83 -23.60
N GLU A 132 -4.56 -3.96 -23.88
CA GLU A 132 -5.71 -4.47 -23.12
C GLU A 132 -5.34 -4.72 -21.65
N GLY A 133 -4.15 -5.30 -21.44
CA GLY A 133 -3.60 -5.55 -20.11
C GLY A 133 -3.35 -4.27 -19.34
N ARG A 134 -2.79 -3.25 -20.00
CA ARG A 134 -2.53 -1.94 -19.39
C ARG A 134 -3.84 -1.26 -19.01
N VAL A 135 -4.88 -1.32 -19.83
CA VAL A 135 -6.22 -0.79 -19.49
C VAL A 135 -6.78 -1.46 -18.23
N ALA A 136 -6.73 -2.79 -18.16
CA ALA A 136 -7.17 -3.55 -16.99
C ALA A 136 -6.34 -3.23 -15.73
N PHE A 137 -5.01 -3.19 -15.85
CA PHE A 137 -4.10 -2.86 -14.74
C PHE A 137 -4.33 -1.44 -14.22
N LEU A 138 -4.40 -0.45 -15.12
CA LEU A 138 -4.56 0.96 -14.76
C LEU A 138 -5.94 1.21 -14.13
N THR A 139 -6.99 0.55 -14.63
CA THR A 139 -8.33 0.57 -14.02
C THR A 139 -8.31 -0.03 -12.62
N GLY A 140 -7.65 -1.18 -12.45
CA GLY A 140 -7.47 -1.84 -11.16
C GLY A 140 -6.77 -0.96 -10.14
N ILE A 141 -5.57 -0.47 -10.45
CA ILE A 141 -4.81 0.39 -9.52
C ILE A 141 -5.55 1.70 -9.23
N LYS A 142 -6.30 2.26 -10.18
CA LYS A 142 -7.11 3.46 -9.95
C LYS A 142 -8.15 3.21 -8.87
N SER A 143 -8.81 2.05 -8.90
CA SER A 143 -9.78 1.68 -7.87
C SER A 143 -9.08 1.53 -6.51
N LEU A 144 -7.95 0.81 -6.46
CA LEU A 144 -7.17 0.63 -5.23
C LEU A 144 -6.75 1.98 -4.63
N MET A 145 -6.24 2.90 -5.45
CA MET A 145 -5.83 4.25 -5.03
C MET A 145 -7.01 5.13 -4.59
N ARG A 146 -8.20 4.90 -5.15
CA ARG A 146 -9.41 5.60 -4.73
C ARG A 146 -9.90 5.11 -3.37
N ASP A 147 -9.76 3.82 -3.08
CA ASP A 147 -10.24 3.20 -1.84
C ASP A 147 -9.31 3.51 -0.64
N LEU A 148 -8.10 4.00 -0.92
CA LEU A 148 -7.21 4.56 0.09
C LEU A 148 -7.82 5.80 0.79
N PRO A 149 -7.82 5.85 2.14
CA PRO A 149 -8.18 7.04 2.91
C PRO A 149 -7.25 8.20 2.62
N ILE A 150 -7.79 9.41 2.67
CA ILE A 150 -7.05 10.64 2.34
C ILE A 150 -5.78 10.84 3.19
N GLN A 151 -5.74 10.32 4.41
CA GLN A 151 -4.64 10.50 5.35
C GLN A 151 -3.33 9.81 4.92
N VAL A 152 -3.39 8.88 3.96
CA VAL A 152 -2.18 8.24 3.40
C VAL A 152 -1.51 9.10 2.31
N PHE A 153 -2.20 10.16 1.88
CA PHE A 153 -1.68 11.16 0.96
C PHE A 153 -1.25 12.41 1.75
N PRO A 154 -0.29 13.20 1.26
CA PRO A 154 0.12 14.45 1.89
C PRO A 154 -1.04 15.42 2.13
N ASP A 155 -1.95 15.51 1.15
CA ASP A 155 -3.11 16.39 1.15
C ASP A 155 -4.14 15.93 0.08
N ALA A 156 -5.31 16.56 0.09
CA ALA A 156 -6.40 16.28 -0.86
C ALA A 156 -5.99 16.50 -2.32
N GLU A 157 -5.15 17.51 -2.55
CA GLU A 157 -4.66 17.89 -3.87
C GLU A 157 -3.73 16.81 -4.43
N SER A 158 -2.81 16.29 -3.61
CA SER A 158 -1.91 15.18 -3.97
C SER A 158 -2.69 13.91 -4.32
N ARG A 159 -3.75 13.59 -3.55
CA ARG A 159 -4.64 12.46 -3.88
C ARG A 159 -5.34 12.67 -5.22
N GLN A 160 -5.87 13.86 -5.47
CA GLN A 160 -6.55 14.15 -6.73
C GLN A 160 -5.57 14.12 -7.92
N GLY A 161 -4.37 14.68 -7.76
CA GLY A 161 -3.29 14.63 -8.75
C GLY A 161 -2.91 13.20 -9.11
N THR A 162 -2.78 12.32 -8.11
CA THR A 162 -2.53 10.88 -8.29
C THR A 162 -3.62 10.24 -9.15
N LEU A 163 -4.90 10.44 -8.80
CA LEU A 163 -6.02 9.86 -9.54
C LEU A 163 -6.16 10.40 -10.96
N ASN A 164 -5.83 11.68 -11.17
CA ASN A 164 -5.82 12.32 -12.49
C ASN A 164 -4.71 11.74 -13.37
N ALA A 165 -3.50 11.59 -12.83
CA ALA A 165 -2.37 11.01 -13.56
C ALA A 165 -2.63 9.55 -13.95
N ILE A 166 -3.28 8.75 -13.09
CA ILE A 166 -3.71 7.39 -13.45
C ILE A 166 -4.76 7.43 -14.56
N GLN A 167 -5.73 8.36 -14.48
CA GLN A 167 -6.73 8.51 -15.53
C GLN A 167 -6.10 8.88 -16.87
N GLY A 168 -5.17 9.84 -16.92
CA GLY A 168 -4.49 10.19 -18.16
C GLY A 168 -3.70 9.02 -18.75
N ALA A 169 -3.05 8.20 -17.91
CA ALA A 169 -2.38 6.98 -18.37
C ALA A 169 -3.37 5.94 -18.91
N LEU A 170 -4.55 5.83 -18.29
CA LEU A 170 -5.63 4.94 -18.72
C LEU A 170 -6.19 5.37 -20.07
N ASP A 171 -6.46 6.67 -20.25
CA ASP A 171 -6.96 7.22 -21.52
C ASP A 171 -5.97 6.92 -22.66
N LEU A 172 -4.67 7.15 -22.43
CA LEU A 172 -3.63 6.80 -23.41
C LEU A 172 -3.58 5.29 -23.72
N ALA A 173 -3.81 4.43 -22.74
CA ALA A 173 -3.81 2.98 -22.96
C ALA A 173 -5.05 2.52 -23.75
N ILE A 174 -6.20 3.16 -23.56
CA ILE A 174 -7.43 2.91 -24.33
C ILE A 174 -7.23 3.36 -25.79
N ASP A 175 -6.68 4.56 -25.98
CA ASP A 175 -6.36 5.06 -27.33
C ASP A 175 -5.39 4.13 -28.07
N GLU A 176 -4.45 3.48 -27.36
CA GLU A 176 -3.53 2.49 -27.93
C GLU A 176 -4.20 1.12 -28.20
N GLU A 177 -5.22 0.72 -27.45
CA GLU A 177 -5.97 -0.53 -27.63
C GLU A 177 -6.87 -0.48 -28.88
N ASP A 178 -7.42 0.69 -29.19
CA ASP A 178 -8.35 0.90 -30.31
C ASP A 178 -7.67 1.07 -31.69
N LEU A 179 -6.32 1.03 -31.75
CA LEU A 179 -5.49 1.20 -32.97
C LEU A 179 -5.09 -0.12 -33.64
#